data_AF-A0A8T4XAD2-F1
#
_entry.id   AF-A0A8T4XAD2-F1
#
_cell.length_a   1.000
_cell.length_b   1.000
_cell.length_c   1.000
_cell.angle_alpha   90.00
_cell.angle_beta   90.00
_cell.angle_gamma   90.00
#
_symmetry.space_group_name_H-M   'P 1'
#
loop_
_entity.id
_entity.type
_entity.pdbx_description
1 polymer ?
#
loop_
_entity_poly.entity_id
_entity_poly.type
_entity_poly.pdbx_seq_one_letter_code
_entity_poly.pdbx_strand_id
1 'polypeptide(L)' 'MESLVVRCRNCKVRFSIPEMGPCSDLEYEKYLQDSGVSCKCGNNDWELLD' A
#
# COMPACT_ATOMS: atom_id res chain seq x y z
N MET A 1 -9.40 9.25 12.34
CA MET A 1 -8.92 8.91 11.00
C MET A 1 -8.22 7.58 11.14
N GLU A 2 -8.90 6.50 10.78
CA GLU A 2 -8.32 5.17 10.82
C GLU A 2 -7.35 5.02 9.65
N SER A 3 -6.21 4.41 9.94
CA SER A 3 -5.16 4.15 8.97
C SER A 3 -4.93 2.65 8.93
N LEU A 4 -5.06 2.06 7.75
CA LEU A 4 -4.78 0.66 7.55
C LEU A 4 -3.27 0.45 7.45
N VAL A 5 -2.77 -0.64 8.03
CA VAL A 5 -1.35 -1.01 7.90
C VAL A 5 -1.24 -2.09 6.84
N VAL A 6 -0.42 -1.83 5.82
CA VAL A 6 -0.15 -2.80 4.77
C VAL A 6 1.32 -3.21 4.79
N ARG A 7 1.60 -4.43 4.32
CA ARG A 7 2.95 -5.00 4.22
C ARG A 7 3.19 -5.58 2.84
N CYS A 8 4.40 -5.37 2.29
CA CYS A 8 4.79 -6.06 1.07
C CYS A 8 5.03 -7.54 1.40
N ARG A 9 4.37 -8.46 0.71
CA ARG A 9 4.52 -9.91 0.97
C ARG A 9 5.95 -10.37 0.72
N ASN A 10 6.65 -9.75 -0.23
CA ASN A 10 8.00 -10.16 -0.63
C ASN A 10 9.09 -9.55 0.28
N CYS A 11 9.19 -8.22 0.37
CA CYS A 11 10.26 -7.56 1.12
C CYS A 11 9.91 -7.19 2.57
N LYS A 12 8.66 -7.47 3.01
CA LYS A 12 8.16 -7.24 4.37
C LYS A 12 8.16 -5.79 4.86
N VAL A 13 8.38 -4.81 3.98
CA VAL A 13 8.21 -3.37 4.27
C VAL A 13 6.77 -3.08 4.67
N ARG A 14 6.57 -2.31 5.74
CA ARG A 14 5.26 -1.90 6.29
C ARG A 14 5.08 -0.40 6.14
N PHE A 15 3.85 0.04 5.86
CA PHE A 15 3.48 1.45 5.90
C PHE A 15 1.98 1.61 6.17
N SER A 16 1.59 2.82 6.57
CA SER A 16 0.20 3.18 6.86
C SER A 16 -0.41 3.89 5.67
N ILE A 17 -1.63 3.49 5.30
CA ILE A 17 -2.47 4.16 4.30
C ILE A 17 -3.71 4.73 5.00
N PRO A 18 -4.28 5.84 4.49
CA PRO A 18 -5.59 6.30 4.96
C PRO A 18 -6.67 5.27 4.60
N GLU A 19 -7.58 4.96 5.54
CA GLU A 19 -8.72 4.06 5.30
C GLU A 19 -9.69 4.61 4.25
N MET A 20 -9.79 5.95 4.15
CA MET A 20 -10.41 6.63 3.01
C MET A 20 -9.40 6.75 1.87
N GLY A 21 -9.01 5.61 1.33
CA GLY A 21 -8.23 5.48 0.10
C GLY A 21 -9.15 5.44 -1.13
N PRO A 22 -8.59 5.55 -2.33
CA PRO A 22 -9.38 5.67 -3.56
C PRO A 22 -10.29 4.46 -3.83
N CYS A 23 -11.40 4.70 -4.52
CA CYS A 23 -12.55 3.79 -4.63
C CYS A 23 -12.33 2.56 -5.53
N SER A 24 -11.13 2.38 -6.10
CA SER A 24 -10.82 1.27 -7.00
C SER A 24 -9.37 0.81 -6.88
N ASP A 25 -9.12 -0.48 -7.16
CA ASP A 25 -7.78 -1.10 -7.15
C ASP A 25 -6.76 -0.31 -8.01
N LEU A 26 -7.21 0.24 -9.13
CA LEU A 26 -6.36 0.97 -10.08
C LEU A 26 -5.94 2.34 -9.55
N GLU A 27 -6.85 3.06 -8.90
CA GLU A 27 -6.52 4.31 -8.22
C GLU A 27 -5.67 4.06 -6.97
N TYR A 28 -5.85 2.90 -6.34
CA TYR A 28 -5.06 2.46 -5.20
C TYR A 28 -3.60 2.17 -5.60
N GLU A 29 -3.39 1.41 -6.68
CA GLU A 29 -2.06 1.20 -7.26
C GLU A 29 -1.39 2.53 -7.63
N LYS A 30 -2.14 3.46 -8.22
CA LYS A 30 -1.65 4.78 -8.58
C LYS A 30 -1.28 5.62 -7.35
N TYR A 31 -2.09 5.59 -6.29
CA TYR A 31 -1.77 6.25 -5.02
C TYR A 31 -0.47 5.71 -4.40
N LEU A 32 -0.24 4.40 -4.47
CA LEU A 32 1.01 3.80 -4.00
C LEU A 32 2.23 4.22 -4.82
N GLN A 33 2.07 4.32 -6.15
CA GLN A 33 3.11 4.86 -7.03
C GLN A 33 3.39 6.34 -6.76
N ASP A 34 2.35 7.18 -6.66
CA ASP A 34 2.45 8.63 -6.48
C ASP A 34 2.94 9.03 -5.09
N SER A 35 2.62 8.24 -4.06
CA SER A 35 3.17 8.43 -2.70
C SER A 35 4.66 8.08 -2.59
N GLY A 36 5.27 7.57 -3.66
CA GLY A 36 6.65 7.08 -3.68
C GLY A 36 6.84 5.77 -2.91
N VAL A 37 5.74 5.13 -2.51
CA VAL A 37 5.74 3.88 -1.74
C VAL A 37 5.84 2.72 -2.71
N SER A 38 7.05 2.54 -3.25
CA SER A 38 7.42 1.33 -3.98
C SER A 38 7.93 0.29 -3.00
N CYS A 39 7.43 -0.94 -3.12
CA CYS A 39 8.06 -2.06 -2.42
C CYS A 39 9.52 -2.13 -2.86
N LYS A 40 10.48 -2.25 -1.91
CA LYS A 40 11.94 -2.24 -2.23
C LYS A 40 12.36 -3.29 -3.27
N CYS A 41 11.56 -4.34 -3.46
CA CYS A 41 11.81 -5.37 -4.47
C CYS A 41 11.14 -5.08 -5.83
N GLY A 42 10.57 -3.89 -6.04
CA GLY A 42 9.89 -3.49 -7.27
C GLY A 42 8.60 -4.26 -7.58
N ASN A 43 8.05 -4.97 -6.59
CA ASN A 43 6.87 -5.81 -6.77
C ASN A 43 5.77 -5.38 -5.80
N ASN A 44 4.64 -4.91 -6.32
CA ASN A 44 3.54 -4.31 -5.56
C ASN A 44 2.55 -5.38 -5.08
N ASP A 45 3.06 -6.43 -4.45
CA ASP A 45 2.25 -7.50 -3.86
C ASP A 45 2.07 -7.24 -2.35
N TRP A 46 0.92 -6.66 -1.99
CA TRP A 46 0.62 -6.14 -0.66
C TRP A 46 -0.35 -7.05 0.11
N GLU A 47 -0.18 -7.14 1.43
CA GLU A 47 -1.13 -7.76 2.37
C GLU A 47 -1.58 -6.73 3.41
N LEU A 48 -2.86 -6.74 3.74
CA LEU A 48 -3.42 -5.98 4.84
C LEU A 48 -3.04 -6.66 6.16
N LEU A 49 -2.57 -5.86 7.12
CA LEU A 49 -2.34 -6.30 8.50
C LEU A 49 -3.35 -5.53 9.35
N ASP A 50 -4.41 -6.23 9.79
CA ASP A 50 -5.42 -5.76 10.76
C ASP A 50 -4.85 -4.84 11.85
#